data_AF-A0AA42X334-F1
#
_entry.id   AF-A0AA42X334-F1
#
_cell.length_a   1.000
_cell.length_b   1.000
_cell.length_c   1.000
_cell.angle_alpha   90.00
_cell.angle_beta   90.00
_cell.angle_gamma   90.00
#
_symmetry.space_group_name_H-M   'P 1'
#
loop_
_entity.id
_entity.type
_entity.pdbx_description
1 polymer ?
#
loop_
_entity_poly.entity_id
_entity_poly.type
_entity_poly.pdbx_seq_one_letter_code
_entity_poly.pdbx_strand_id
1 'polypeptide(L)'
;MDEVDVLARLSGYGDLTSALRNTLMGFNHRGFGSPVPFNAENHGITFFTRPRLNLSYDNVVMDRVLTPFLANDPDSYQRALRLMLDPEAGRGRVLAVGGDRLHQLDSNLFDYRQAFIPLLSNNLLSMSGWPDPTMDMYVSNPGVTREVWTMADGPVDIRNNFDLTANFRNIIGDPITLLFWFWYRYMGNVRSGKMIPWPEEVIENRLDYNTAIWRITLDPARKYIQKIGRTIATPTAVPFGASLDYTTDTPFNMSNASQISIPFSCVGAEYNDPILFAEFNLLVAAHNVDMLEPNRVKTMRKIEAEELAYFNYYGFPRINFMTAELEWYVYIAEYQAHLNALAETGQQLYTKPGATDSAGGGMSTDLDTLLKMNSEQIDQIARGTNSTPTT
;
A
#
# COMPACT_ATOMS: atom_id res chain seq x y z
N MET A 1 -21.55 14.85 15.82
CA MET A 1 -22.67 14.37 14.99
C MET A 1 -23.99 14.96 15.48
N ASP A 2 -24.22 15.03 16.80
CA ASP A 2 -25.50 15.47 17.39
C ASP A 2 -25.98 16.90 17.07
N GLU A 3 -25.11 17.90 16.89
CA GLU A 3 -25.57 19.28 16.60
C GLU A 3 -26.12 19.47 15.18
N VAL A 4 -25.61 18.70 14.21
CA VAL A 4 -26.07 18.73 12.82
C VAL A 4 -27.41 18.00 12.70
N ASP A 5 -27.60 16.94 13.47
CA ASP A 5 -28.86 16.18 13.53
C ASP A 5 -30.00 16.99 14.16
N VAL A 6 -29.71 17.84 15.15
CA VAL A 6 -30.72 18.74 15.75
C VAL A 6 -31.12 19.86 14.78
N LEU A 7 -30.16 20.43 14.03
CA LEU A 7 -30.43 21.47 13.03
C LEU A 7 -31.20 20.92 11.81
N ALA A 8 -30.88 19.70 11.35
CA ALA A 8 -31.62 19.05 10.28
C ALA A 8 -33.08 18.83 10.69
N ARG A 9 -33.31 18.30 11.90
CA ARG A 9 -34.64 18.01 12.44
C ARG A 9 -35.54 19.25 12.58
N LEU A 10 -34.96 20.41 12.88
CA LEU A 10 -35.68 21.70 12.94
C LEU A 10 -36.05 22.24 11.55
N SER A 11 -35.34 21.84 10.49
CA SER A 11 -35.57 22.28 9.10
C SER A 11 -36.59 21.43 8.32
N GLY A 12 -37.19 20.41 8.94
CA GLY A 12 -38.18 19.53 8.31
C GLY A 12 -37.58 18.42 7.43
N TYR A 13 -36.26 18.41 7.25
CA TYR A 13 -35.51 17.25 6.79
C TYR A 13 -35.30 16.34 8.00
N GLY A 14 -35.84 15.11 8.00
CA GLY A 14 -35.63 14.19 9.11
C GLY A 14 -34.15 13.88 9.36
N ASP A 15 -33.89 13.05 10.38
CA ASP A 15 -32.56 12.44 10.59
C ASP A 15 -32.01 11.85 9.26
N LEU A 16 -30.73 12.07 8.97
CA LEU A 16 -30.08 11.69 7.72
C LEU A 16 -30.16 10.17 7.48
N THR A 17 -30.15 9.40 8.56
CA THR A 17 -30.36 7.95 8.54
C THR A 17 -31.78 7.59 8.11
N SER A 18 -32.75 8.37 8.59
CA SER A 18 -34.16 8.24 8.20
C SER A 18 -34.40 8.69 6.75
N ALA A 19 -33.68 9.70 6.28
CA ALA A 19 -33.73 10.14 4.88
C ALA A 19 -33.19 9.08 3.90
N LEU A 20 -32.06 8.44 4.23
CA LEU A 20 -31.52 7.34 3.45
C LEU A 20 -32.48 6.14 3.44
N ARG A 21 -33.00 5.76 4.60
CA ARG A 21 -34.01 4.69 4.72
C ARG A 21 -35.26 4.98 3.89
N ASN A 22 -35.77 6.21 3.93
CA ASN A 22 -36.93 6.61 3.15
C ASN A 22 -36.66 6.57 1.63
N THR A 23 -35.43 6.88 1.22
CA THR A 23 -35.01 6.78 -0.19
C THR A 23 -34.96 5.34 -0.69
N LEU A 24 -34.57 4.39 0.17
CA LEU A 24 -34.55 2.96 -0.15
C LEU A 24 -35.93 2.30 -0.08
N MET A 25 -36.79 2.75 0.83
CA MET A 25 -38.06 2.09 1.14
C MET A 25 -39.20 2.44 0.16
N GLY A 26 -39.22 3.65 -0.40
CA GLY A 26 -40.37 4.08 -1.19
C GLY A 26 -40.07 5.19 -2.18
N PHE A 27 -40.96 5.32 -3.15
CA PHE A 27 -40.88 6.38 -4.16
C PHE A 27 -41.24 7.73 -3.55
N ASN A 28 -40.46 8.75 -3.89
CA ASN A 28 -40.74 10.11 -3.47
C ASN A 28 -41.86 10.72 -4.35
N HIS A 29 -43.10 10.55 -3.91
CA HIS A 29 -44.27 11.12 -4.59
C HIS A 29 -44.39 12.65 -4.45
N ARG A 30 -43.58 13.28 -3.59
CA ARG A 30 -43.66 14.73 -3.33
C ARG A 30 -42.79 15.57 -4.26
N GLY A 31 -41.97 14.95 -5.11
CA GLY A 31 -41.17 15.64 -6.14
C GLY A 31 -40.04 16.54 -5.63
N PHE A 32 -39.82 16.63 -4.32
CA PHE A 32 -38.66 17.31 -3.75
C PHE A 32 -37.39 16.48 -3.98
N GLY A 33 -36.25 17.14 -4.18
CA GLY A 33 -34.96 16.45 -4.30
C GLY A 33 -34.61 15.62 -3.07
N SER A 34 -33.79 14.58 -3.23
CA SER A 34 -33.31 13.77 -2.10
C SER A 34 -32.37 14.60 -1.22
N PRO A 35 -32.59 14.67 0.11
CA PRO A 35 -31.71 15.38 1.03
C PRO A 35 -30.46 14.56 1.43
N VAL A 36 -30.24 13.39 0.82
CA VAL A 36 -29.07 12.54 1.09
C VAL A 36 -27.82 13.18 0.49
N PRO A 37 -26.73 13.37 1.26
CA PRO A 37 -25.49 13.96 0.76
C PRO A 37 -24.84 13.09 -0.32
N PHE A 38 -24.04 13.71 -1.19
CA PHE A 38 -23.27 12.97 -2.19
C PHE A 38 -22.26 12.02 -1.54
N ASN A 39 -22.02 10.89 -2.20
CA ASN A 39 -20.98 9.97 -1.79
C ASN A 39 -19.60 10.64 -1.96
N ALA A 40 -18.98 11.00 -0.84
CA ALA A 40 -17.62 11.49 -0.80
C ALA A 40 -16.72 10.31 -0.47
N GLU A 41 -15.85 9.92 -1.40
CA GLU A 41 -14.86 8.86 -1.18
C GLU A 41 -13.47 9.49 -1.16
N ASN A 42 -12.58 8.99 -0.30
CA ASN A 42 -11.18 9.35 -0.38
C ASN A 42 -10.54 8.57 -1.53
N HIS A 43 -9.65 9.22 -2.27
CA HIS A 43 -8.83 8.54 -3.25
C HIS A 43 -7.97 7.43 -2.62
N GLY A 44 -7.83 7.29 -1.30
CA GLY A 44 -7.27 6.07 -0.69
C GLY A 44 -5.82 5.79 -1.09
N ILE A 45 -5.44 4.51 -1.21
CA ILE A 45 -4.05 4.08 -1.40
C ILE A 45 -3.96 3.08 -2.55
N THR A 46 -2.83 3.09 -3.26
CA THR A 46 -2.49 2.07 -4.28
C THR A 46 -1.24 1.33 -3.85
N PHE A 47 -1.26 0.01 -3.88
CA PHE A 47 -0.13 -0.83 -3.54
C PHE A 47 0.37 -1.60 -4.75
N PHE A 48 1.68 -1.59 -4.97
CA PHE A 48 2.36 -2.39 -5.98
C PHE A 48 3.09 -3.52 -5.26
N THR A 49 2.77 -4.78 -5.54
CA THR A 49 3.48 -5.90 -4.91
C THR A 49 4.88 -6.01 -5.49
N ARG A 50 5.83 -6.47 -4.68
CA ARG A 50 7.15 -6.78 -5.20
C ARG A 50 7.09 -7.96 -6.17
N PRO A 51 7.77 -7.88 -7.33
CA PRO A 51 8.02 -9.05 -8.17
C PRO A 51 9.01 -10.00 -7.47
N ARG A 52 9.21 -11.20 -8.02
CA ARG A 52 10.18 -12.18 -7.51
C ARG A 52 11.34 -12.37 -8.48
N LEU A 53 12.03 -11.29 -8.84
CA LEU A 53 13.16 -11.38 -9.76
C LEU A 53 14.31 -12.12 -9.10
N ASN A 54 15.02 -12.98 -9.83
CA ASN A 54 16.27 -13.57 -9.33
C ASN A 54 17.43 -12.60 -9.56
N LEU A 55 17.74 -11.77 -8.56
CA LEU A 55 18.87 -10.85 -8.60
C LEU A 55 20.03 -11.37 -7.75
N SER A 56 20.27 -12.69 -7.77
CA SER A 56 21.47 -13.30 -7.19
C SER A 56 22.75 -12.82 -7.89
N TYR A 57 23.88 -12.95 -7.20
CA TYR A 57 25.19 -12.46 -7.67
C TYR A 57 25.51 -12.98 -9.08
N ASP A 58 25.42 -14.30 -9.28
CA ASP A 58 25.74 -14.94 -10.57
C ASP A 58 24.83 -14.45 -11.69
N ASN A 59 23.55 -14.20 -11.40
CA ASN A 59 22.61 -13.73 -12.40
C ASN A 59 22.89 -12.27 -12.79
N VAL A 60 23.17 -11.42 -11.80
CA VAL A 60 23.46 -10.00 -12.00
C VAL A 60 24.77 -9.81 -12.80
N VAL A 61 25.78 -10.66 -12.60
CA VAL A 61 27.05 -10.59 -13.33
C VAL A 61 26.89 -10.88 -14.83
N MET A 62 25.85 -11.62 -15.24
CA MET A 62 25.58 -11.93 -16.66
C MET A 62 25.27 -10.68 -17.50
N ASP A 63 24.88 -9.57 -16.88
CA ASP A 63 24.67 -8.30 -17.57
C ASP A 63 25.35 -7.13 -16.86
N ARG A 64 26.32 -6.53 -17.55
CA ARG A 64 27.07 -5.35 -17.08
C ARG A 64 26.19 -4.18 -16.66
N VAL A 65 24.98 -4.08 -17.21
CA VAL A 65 24.04 -3.00 -16.85
C VAL A 65 23.52 -3.17 -15.42
N LEU A 66 23.38 -4.42 -14.95
CA LEU A 66 22.90 -4.72 -13.60
C LEU A 66 24.02 -4.73 -12.55
N THR A 67 25.29 -4.67 -12.94
CA THR A 67 26.44 -4.65 -12.03
C THR A 67 26.34 -3.63 -10.86
N PRO A 68 25.72 -2.44 -11.01
CA PRO A 68 25.52 -1.53 -9.88
C PRO A 68 24.73 -2.12 -8.70
N PHE A 69 23.92 -3.18 -8.90
CA PHE A 69 23.23 -3.90 -7.82
C PHE A 69 24.13 -4.74 -6.92
N LEU A 70 25.40 -4.91 -7.30
CA LEU A 70 26.42 -5.58 -6.48
C LEU A 70 27.11 -4.61 -5.50
N ALA A 71 26.61 -3.38 -5.37
CA ALA A 71 27.10 -2.43 -4.38
C ALA A 71 26.96 -3.01 -2.96
N ASN A 72 28.07 -2.99 -2.21
CA ASN A 72 28.11 -3.48 -0.82
C ASN A 72 27.58 -2.46 0.19
N ASP A 73 27.34 -1.22 -0.22
CA ASP A 73 26.89 -0.16 0.67
C ASP A 73 25.41 -0.34 1.07
N PRO A 74 25.08 -0.52 2.37
CA PRO A 74 23.70 -0.63 2.85
C PRO A 74 22.81 0.59 2.56
N ASP A 75 23.41 1.77 2.42
CA ASP A 75 22.71 3.05 2.22
C ASP A 75 22.59 3.45 0.75
N SER A 76 23.00 2.57 -0.16
CA SER A 76 22.93 2.78 -1.60
C SER A 76 21.51 2.52 -2.14
N TYR A 77 21.01 3.42 -2.99
CA TYR A 77 19.74 3.23 -3.71
C TYR A 77 19.71 1.92 -4.50
N GLN A 78 20.81 1.55 -5.14
CA GLN A 78 20.91 0.33 -5.93
C GLN A 78 20.62 -0.91 -5.07
N ARG A 79 21.15 -0.96 -3.85
CA ARG A 79 20.92 -2.07 -2.93
C ARG A 79 19.47 -2.11 -2.42
N ALA A 80 18.91 -0.95 -2.09
CA ALA A 80 17.50 -0.84 -1.72
C ALA A 80 16.57 -1.30 -2.85
N LEU A 81 16.84 -0.88 -4.09
CA LEU A 81 16.05 -1.25 -5.28
C LEU A 81 16.18 -2.74 -5.61
N ARG A 82 17.36 -3.34 -5.40
CA ARG A 82 17.54 -4.80 -5.51
C ARG A 82 16.62 -5.54 -4.52
N LEU A 83 16.52 -5.08 -3.28
CA LEU A 83 15.62 -5.66 -2.27
C LEU A 83 14.13 -5.41 -2.56
N MET A 84 13.80 -4.32 -3.24
CA MET A 84 12.43 -4.06 -3.71
C MET A 84 12.02 -4.98 -4.87
N LEU A 85 12.97 -5.46 -5.68
CA LEU A 85 12.70 -6.32 -6.84
C LEU A 85 12.93 -7.82 -6.58
N ASP A 86 13.77 -8.16 -5.59
CA ASP A 86 14.07 -9.53 -5.18
C ASP A 86 13.81 -9.71 -3.66
N PRO A 87 12.63 -10.22 -3.28
CA PRO A 87 12.29 -10.48 -1.89
C PRO A 87 13.10 -11.64 -1.27
N GLU A 88 13.64 -12.55 -2.09
CA GLU A 88 14.42 -13.69 -1.60
C GLU A 88 15.86 -13.30 -1.24
N ALA A 89 16.41 -12.28 -1.90
CA ALA A 89 17.72 -11.72 -1.55
C ALA A 89 17.78 -11.21 -0.11
N GLY A 90 16.70 -10.60 0.38
CA GLY A 90 16.61 -10.10 1.76
C GLY A 90 16.38 -11.18 2.81
N ARG A 91 15.99 -12.41 2.40
CA ARG A 91 15.75 -13.53 3.32
C ARG A 91 16.97 -14.39 3.59
N GLY A 92 18.08 -14.15 2.87
CA GLY A 92 19.31 -14.93 3.02
C GLY A 92 19.11 -16.39 2.60
N ARG A 93 18.47 -16.60 1.44
CA ARG A 93 18.13 -17.95 0.98
C ARG A 93 19.39 -18.76 0.68
N VAL A 94 19.52 -19.91 1.34
CA VAL A 94 20.56 -20.90 1.00
C VAL A 94 20.09 -21.66 -0.25
N LEU A 95 20.62 -21.32 -1.42
CA LEU A 95 20.48 -22.18 -2.58
C LEU A 95 21.29 -23.45 -2.30
N ALA A 96 20.59 -24.57 -2.07
CA ALA A 96 21.20 -25.88 -1.78
C ALA A 96 21.99 -26.48 -2.96
N VAL A 97 22.05 -25.80 -4.11
CA VAL A 97 22.83 -26.20 -5.28
C VAL A 97 24.11 -25.36 -5.30
N GLY A 98 25.14 -25.82 -4.58
CA GLY A 98 26.48 -25.21 -4.62
C GLY A 98 27.09 -24.82 -3.27
N GLY A 99 26.38 -24.98 -2.16
CA GLY A 99 26.96 -24.86 -0.81
C GLY A 99 27.30 -23.44 -0.35
N ASP A 100 27.23 -22.44 -1.22
CA ASP A 100 27.43 -21.04 -0.85
C ASP A 100 26.09 -20.44 -0.37
N ARG A 101 26.08 -19.99 0.88
CA ARG A 101 24.91 -19.28 1.44
C ARG A 101 24.85 -17.92 0.76
N LEU A 102 23.74 -17.57 0.12
CA LEU A 102 23.51 -16.17 -0.22
C LEU A 102 23.49 -15.39 1.09
N HIS A 103 24.44 -14.48 1.26
CA HIS A 103 24.45 -13.58 2.40
C HIS A 103 23.14 -12.79 2.39
N GLN A 104 22.44 -12.78 3.53
CA GLN A 104 21.25 -11.97 3.71
C GLN A 104 21.60 -10.52 3.39
N LEU A 105 20.90 -9.95 2.41
CA LEU A 105 21.14 -8.59 1.98
C LEU A 105 20.21 -7.67 2.77
N ASP A 106 20.76 -6.88 3.69
CA ASP A 106 19.97 -5.88 4.41
C ASP A 106 20.23 -4.46 3.85
N SER A 107 19.27 -3.54 3.99
CA SER A 107 19.45 -2.12 3.65
C SER A 107 18.76 -1.26 4.72
N ASN A 108 19.33 -0.11 5.05
CA ASN A 108 18.72 0.82 5.99
C ASN A 108 17.57 1.63 5.35
N LEU A 109 17.50 1.65 4.01
CA LEU A 109 16.51 2.44 3.27
C LEU A 109 15.19 1.70 3.01
N PHE A 110 15.23 0.36 3.04
CA PHE A 110 14.06 -0.46 2.71
C PHE A 110 14.06 -1.74 3.55
N ASP A 111 12.93 -1.98 4.23
CA ASP A 111 12.71 -3.22 4.95
C ASP A 111 12.32 -4.34 3.98
N TYR A 112 13.14 -5.39 3.93
CA TYR A 112 12.90 -6.57 3.10
C TYR A 112 11.62 -7.34 3.46
N ARG A 113 11.01 -7.10 4.63
CA ARG A 113 9.76 -7.75 5.06
C ARG A 113 8.52 -7.14 4.43
N GLN A 114 8.63 -5.94 3.85
CA GLN A 114 7.49 -5.26 3.25
C GLN A 114 7.04 -5.96 1.97
N ALA A 115 5.74 -6.27 1.84
CA ALA A 115 5.25 -6.99 0.66
C ALA A 115 5.12 -6.11 -0.60
N PHE A 116 5.03 -4.80 -0.39
CA PHE A 116 4.78 -3.80 -1.42
C PHE A 116 6.02 -2.95 -1.71
N ILE A 117 5.95 -2.11 -2.75
CA ILE A 117 6.98 -1.13 -3.11
C ILE A 117 6.51 0.28 -2.68
N PRO A 118 6.90 0.76 -1.47
CA PRO A 118 6.46 2.07 -0.97
C PRO A 118 6.93 3.23 -1.85
N LEU A 119 8.07 3.07 -2.53
CA LEU A 119 8.61 4.07 -3.46
C LEU A 119 7.61 4.41 -4.57
N LEU A 120 6.86 3.42 -5.08
CA LEU A 120 5.86 3.63 -6.11
C LEU A 120 4.55 4.16 -5.52
N SER A 121 4.10 3.57 -4.41
CA SER A 121 2.86 3.98 -3.73
C SER A 121 2.88 5.43 -3.26
N ASN A 122 4.00 5.89 -2.68
CA ASN A 122 4.10 7.23 -2.10
C ASN A 122 4.28 8.32 -3.17
N ASN A 123 4.85 7.99 -4.33
CA ASN A 123 5.10 8.95 -5.40
C ASN A 123 4.05 8.89 -6.52
N LEU A 124 3.01 8.05 -6.41
CA LEU A 124 1.96 7.96 -7.41
C LEU A 124 1.09 9.23 -7.42
N LEU A 125 1.01 9.90 -8.57
CA LEU A 125 0.18 11.08 -8.77
C LEU A 125 -1.18 10.73 -9.38
N SER A 126 -1.17 9.88 -10.40
CA SER A 126 -2.39 9.44 -11.08
C SER A 126 -2.20 8.07 -11.70
N MET A 127 -3.32 7.36 -11.83
CA MET A 127 -3.38 6.06 -12.46
C MET A 127 -4.69 5.95 -13.24
N SER A 128 -4.62 5.55 -14.51
CA SER A 128 -5.78 5.44 -15.40
C SER A 128 -5.69 4.18 -16.25
N GLY A 129 -6.83 3.69 -16.74
CA GLY A 129 -6.92 2.49 -17.58
C GLY A 129 -7.61 1.28 -16.94
N TRP A 130 -8.27 1.44 -15.78
CA TRP A 130 -9.08 0.37 -15.20
C TRP A 130 -10.31 0.07 -16.08
N PRO A 131 -10.52 -1.19 -16.50
CA PRO A 131 -11.65 -1.56 -17.36
C PRO A 131 -12.93 -1.69 -16.55
N ASP A 132 -14.06 -1.30 -17.12
CA ASP A 132 -15.37 -1.55 -16.52
C ASP A 132 -15.87 -2.97 -16.87
N PRO A 133 -16.55 -3.67 -15.95
CA PRO A 133 -17.14 -4.97 -16.26
C PRO A 133 -18.31 -4.78 -17.23
N THR A 134 -18.20 -5.37 -18.41
CA THR A 134 -19.25 -5.36 -19.43
C THR A 134 -19.78 -6.78 -19.62
N MET A 135 -21.10 -6.91 -19.65
CA MET A 135 -21.74 -8.19 -19.96
C MET A 135 -22.06 -8.26 -21.45
N ASP A 136 -21.63 -9.34 -22.09
CA ASP A 136 -22.04 -9.66 -23.46
C ASP A 136 -23.52 -10.05 -23.46
N MET A 137 -24.31 -9.41 -24.33
CA MET A 137 -25.75 -9.63 -24.45
C MET A 137 -26.06 -10.25 -25.81
N TYR A 138 -26.64 -11.44 -25.80
CA TYR A 138 -27.25 -12.05 -26.97
C TYR A 138 -28.53 -11.30 -27.33
N VAL A 139 -28.71 -11.01 -28.62
CA VAL A 139 -29.93 -10.43 -29.18
C VAL A 139 -30.52 -11.42 -30.16
N SER A 140 -31.78 -11.81 -29.97
CA SER A 140 -32.44 -12.74 -30.88
C SER A 140 -32.63 -12.15 -32.28
N ASN A 141 -32.73 -13.03 -33.29
CA ASN A 141 -33.15 -12.59 -34.63
C ASN A 141 -34.55 -11.96 -34.58
N PRO A 142 -34.80 -10.88 -35.35
CA PRO A 142 -36.08 -10.19 -35.34
C PRO A 142 -37.21 -11.08 -35.89
N GLY A 143 -38.32 -11.14 -35.14
CA GLY A 143 -39.54 -11.78 -35.59
C GLY A 143 -40.26 -11.01 -36.70
N VAL A 144 -41.42 -11.51 -37.13
CA VAL A 144 -42.21 -10.91 -38.22
C VAL A 144 -42.70 -9.51 -37.86
N THR A 145 -42.93 -9.23 -36.57
CA THR A 145 -43.28 -7.88 -36.08
C THR A 145 -42.06 -7.08 -35.59
N ARG A 146 -40.84 -7.56 -35.87
CA ARG A 146 -39.55 -7.00 -35.43
C ARG A 146 -39.36 -6.95 -33.91
N GLU A 147 -40.05 -7.82 -33.20
CA GLU A 147 -39.78 -8.11 -31.81
C GLU A 147 -38.43 -8.81 -31.68
N VAL A 148 -37.64 -8.35 -30.73
CA VAL A 148 -36.37 -8.94 -30.31
C VAL A 148 -36.36 -9.02 -28.80
N TRP A 149 -35.75 -10.07 -28.27
CA TRP A 149 -35.46 -10.19 -26.85
C TRP A 149 -33.94 -10.31 -26.66
N THR A 150 -33.47 -9.89 -25.49
CA THR A 150 -32.06 -9.92 -25.15
C THR A 150 -31.81 -10.84 -23.97
N MET A 151 -30.65 -11.49 -23.96
CA MET A 151 -30.22 -12.40 -22.91
C MET A 151 -28.77 -12.13 -22.56
N ALA A 152 -28.43 -12.30 -21.30
CA ALA A 152 -27.06 -12.45 -20.84
C ALA A 152 -26.36 -13.62 -21.56
N ASP A 153 -25.23 -13.37 -22.23
CA ASP A 153 -24.46 -14.37 -22.97
C ASP A 153 -22.95 -14.16 -22.79
N GLY A 154 -22.47 -14.36 -21.56
CA GLY A 154 -21.05 -14.30 -21.23
C GLY A 154 -20.78 -14.19 -19.72
N PRO A 155 -19.56 -14.52 -19.27
CA PRO A 155 -19.12 -14.23 -17.91
C PRO A 155 -18.91 -12.71 -17.71
N VAL A 156 -19.23 -12.20 -16.53
CA VAL A 156 -19.03 -10.78 -16.17
C VAL A 156 -17.56 -10.51 -15.77
N ASP A 157 -16.81 -11.55 -15.44
CA ASP A 157 -15.43 -11.43 -14.97
C ASP A 157 -14.50 -10.93 -16.10
N ILE A 158 -13.71 -9.92 -15.76
CA ILE A 158 -12.74 -9.33 -16.68
C ILE A 158 -11.51 -10.24 -16.71
N ARG A 159 -11.36 -11.00 -17.80
CA ARG A 159 -10.20 -11.87 -18.06
C ARG A 159 -9.36 -11.42 -19.25
N ASN A 160 -9.74 -10.33 -19.90
CA ASN A 160 -9.01 -9.79 -21.05
C ASN A 160 -7.74 -9.05 -20.62
N ASN A 161 -6.93 -8.68 -21.62
CA ASN A 161 -5.82 -7.77 -21.46
C ASN A 161 -6.29 -6.32 -21.57
N PHE A 162 -5.68 -5.43 -20.80
CA PHE A 162 -5.88 -3.99 -20.88
C PHE A 162 -4.60 -3.26 -20.49
N ASP A 163 -4.47 -1.99 -20.89
CA ASP A 163 -3.30 -1.19 -20.58
C ASP A 163 -3.63 -0.14 -19.52
N LEU A 164 -2.74 -0.03 -18.53
CA LEU A 164 -2.86 0.90 -17.42
C LEU A 164 -1.65 1.83 -17.42
N THR A 165 -1.87 3.13 -17.28
CA THR A 165 -0.80 4.12 -17.21
C THR A 165 -0.72 4.68 -15.79
N ALA A 166 0.46 4.60 -15.18
CA ALA A 166 0.74 5.17 -13.87
C ALA A 166 1.73 6.33 -14.00
N ASN A 167 1.39 7.47 -13.42
CA ASN A 167 2.24 8.66 -13.40
C ASN A 167 2.81 8.86 -12.00
N PHE A 168 4.13 8.93 -11.91
CA PHE A 168 4.85 9.12 -10.66
C PHE A 168 5.51 10.50 -10.61
N ARG A 169 5.59 11.07 -9.42
CA ARG A 169 6.44 12.23 -9.15
C ARG A 169 7.90 11.79 -9.20
N ASN A 170 8.71 12.47 -9.99
CA ASN A 170 10.15 12.20 -10.00
C ASN A 170 10.79 12.80 -8.74
N ILE A 171 11.72 12.06 -8.13
CA ILE A 171 12.46 12.46 -6.93
C ILE A 171 13.94 12.60 -7.24
N ILE A 172 14.69 13.26 -6.35
CA ILE A 172 16.12 13.48 -6.56
C ILE A 172 16.87 12.15 -6.75
N GLY A 173 17.76 12.10 -7.75
CA GLY A 173 18.51 10.89 -8.11
C GLY A 173 17.74 9.88 -8.97
N ASP A 174 16.49 10.14 -9.34
CA ASP A 174 15.64 9.32 -10.22
C ASP A 174 15.69 7.80 -9.95
N PRO A 175 15.41 7.35 -8.71
CA PRO A 175 15.37 5.93 -8.38
C PRO A 175 14.18 5.20 -9.02
N ILE A 176 13.14 5.91 -9.45
CA ILE A 176 11.95 5.32 -10.09
C ILE A 176 12.28 4.85 -11.51
N THR A 177 12.89 5.71 -12.34
CA THR A 177 13.33 5.28 -13.68
C THR A 177 14.37 4.16 -13.58
N LEU A 178 15.27 4.24 -12.59
CA LEU A 178 16.27 3.19 -12.34
C LEU A 178 15.62 1.84 -11.99
N LEU A 179 14.61 1.84 -11.10
CA LEU A 179 13.84 0.65 -10.74
C LEU A 179 13.23 -0.03 -11.97
N PHE A 180 12.49 0.75 -12.78
CA PHE A 180 11.83 0.21 -13.96
C PHE A 180 12.82 -0.20 -15.05
N TRP A 181 13.91 0.54 -15.23
CA TRP A 181 14.97 0.20 -16.17
C TRP A 181 15.55 -1.18 -15.88
N PHE A 182 15.86 -1.46 -14.61
CA PHE A 182 16.39 -2.75 -14.20
C PHE A 182 15.38 -3.88 -14.31
N TRP A 183 14.12 -3.63 -13.95
CA TRP A 183 13.04 -4.59 -14.13
C TRP A 183 12.86 -4.96 -15.61
N TYR A 184 12.77 -3.95 -16.48
CA TYR A 184 12.64 -4.16 -17.92
C TYR A 184 13.84 -4.90 -18.51
N ARG A 185 15.05 -4.58 -18.05
CA ARG A 185 16.28 -5.24 -18.49
C ARG A 185 16.32 -6.71 -18.09
N TYR A 186 15.90 -7.02 -16.86
CA TYR A 186 15.77 -8.39 -16.38
C TYR A 186 14.80 -9.20 -17.24
N MET A 187 13.62 -8.67 -17.54
CA MET A 187 12.62 -9.32 -18.41
C MET A 187 13.21 -9.70 -19.78
N GLY A 188 13.93 -8.78 -20.42
CA GLY A 188 14.59 -9.03 -21.69
C GLY A 188 15.69 -10.10 -21.60
N ASN A 189 16.46 -10.11 -20.51
CA ASN A 189 17.53 -11.08 -20.29
C ASN A 189 17.02 -12.50 -19.99
N VAL A 190 15.92 -12.63 -19.23
CA VAL A 190 15.25 -13.93 -19.00
C VAL A 190 14.72 -14.49 -20.32
N ARG A 191 14.05 -13.66 -21.13
CA ARG A 191 13.54 -14.09 -22.44
C ARG A 191 14.66 -14.50 -23.42
N SER A 192 15.81 -13.84 -23.32
CA SER A 192 17.02 -14.14 -24.10
C SER A 192 17.81 -15.34 -23.57
N GLY A 193 17.45 -15.90 -22.40
CA GLY A 193 18.16 -17.00 -21.76
C GLY A 193 19.51 -16.63 -21.14
N LYS A 194 19.80 -15.34 -20.93
CA LYS A 194 21.02 -14.88 -20.25
C LYS A 194 20.90 -14.93 -18.74
N MET A 195 19.68 -14.72 -18.25
CA MET A 195 19.35 -14.79 -16.82
C MET A 195 18.36 -15.91 -16.57
N ILE A 196 18.44 -16.51 -15.39
CA ILE A 196 17.61 -17.63 -14.99
C ILE A 196 16.70 -17.18 -13.84
N PRO A 197 15.38 -17.39 -13.92
CA PRO A 197 14.45 -17.16 -12.81
C PRO A 197 14.80 -17.99 -11.57
N TRP A 198 14.10 -17.77 -10.47
CA TRP A 198 14.20 -18.68 -9.34
C TRP A 198 13.73 -20.09 -9.75
N PRO A 199 14.40 -21.17 -9.28
CA PRO A 199 14.07 -22.54 -9.70
C PRO A 199 12.60 -22.91 -9.48
N GLU A 200 11.97 -22.37 -8.45
CA GLU A 200 10.56 -22.63 -8.12
C GLU A 200 9.64 -22.07 -9.20
N GLU A 201 9.92 -20.86 -9.68
CA GLU A 201 9.14 -20.21 -10.74
C GLU A 201 9.26 -21.01 -12.05
N VAL A 202 10.43 -21.62 -12.30
CA VAL A 202 10.64 -22.52 -13.45
C VAL A 202 9.87 -23.83 -13.28
N ILE A 203 9.91 -24.46 -12.09
CA ILE A 203 9.21 -25.72 -11.82
C ILE A 203 7.69 -25.54 -11.88
N GLU A 204 7.18 -24.43 -11.35
CA GLU A 204 5.75 -24.11 -11.29
C GLU A 204 5.22 -23.43 -12.56
N ASN A 205 6.07 -23.20 -13.57
CA ASN A 205 5.75 -22.48 -14.80
C ASN A 205 5.09 -21.11 -14.55
N ARG A 206 5.64 -20.35 -13.61
CA ARG A 206 5.17 -19.01 -13.23
C ARG A 206 6.07 -17.91 -13.80
N LEU A 207 5.46 -16.76 -14.08
CA LEU A 207 6.18 -15.56 -14.49
C LEU A 207 6.65 -14.81 -13.24
N ASP A 208 7.96 -14.57 -13.15
CA ASP A 208 8.64 -14.00 -11.99
C ASP A 208 8.63 -12.46 -11.94
N TYR A 209 8.46 -11.82 -13.10
CA TYR A 209 8.48 -10.36 -13.26
C TYR A 209 7.10 -9.69 -13.23
N ASN A 210 6.04 -10.42 -12.87
CA ASN A 210 4.71 -9.86 -12.72
C ASN A 210 4.56 -9.18 -11.35
N THR A 211 3.75 -8.13 -11.29
CA THR A 211 3.33 -7.47 -10.05
C THR A 211 1.81 -7.43 -9.98
N ALA A 212 1.24 -7.48 -8.78
CA ALA A 212 -0.16 -7.20 -8.57
C ALA A 212 -0.31 -5.73 -8.13
N ILE A 213 -1.20 -5.00 -8.81
CA ILE A 213 -1.58 -3.64 -8.45
C ILE A 213 -2.89 -3.72 -7.67
N TRP A 214 -2.86 -3.27 -6.42
CA TRP A 214 -4.00 -3.18 -5.54
C TRP A 214 -4.45 -1.74 -5.43
N ARG A 215 -5.72 -1.49 -5.72
CA ARG A 215 -6.33 -0.18 -5.61
C ARG A 215 -7.39 -0.19 -4.54
N ILE A 216 -7.20 0.61 -3.49
CA ILE A 216 -8.14 0.70 -2.37
C ILE A 216 -8.66 2.13 -2.28
N THR A 217 -9.98 2.31 -2.38
CA THR A 217 -10.64 3.56 -2.01
C THR A 217 -11.12 3.47 -0.58
N LEU A 218 -10.89 4.55 0.16
CA LEU A 218 -11.19 4.61 1.58
C LEU A 218 -12.34 5.59 1.81
N ASP A 219 -12.99 5.43 2.95
CA ASP A 219 -13.94 6.39 3.49
C ASP A 219 -13.29 7.78 3.69
N PRO A 220 -14.05 8.90 3.78
CA PRO A 220 -13.47 10.22 4.06
C PRO A 220 -12.57 10.25 5.30
N ALA A 221 -12.89 9.44 6.32
CA ALA A 221 -12.08 9.28 7.52
C ALA A 221 -10.81 8.41 7.33
N ARG A 222 -10.56 7.88 6.12
CA ARG A 222 -9.44 7.00 5.75
C ARG A 222 -9.31 5.71 6.58
N LYS A 223 -10.39 5.26 7.21
CA LYS A 223 -10.39 4.09 8.11
C LYS A 223 -10.90 2.82 7.46
N TYR A 224 -12.03 2.92 6.76
CA TYR A 224 -12.71 1.76 6.18
C TYR A 224 -12.56 1.72 4.67
N ILE A 225 -12.47 0.51 4.13
CA ILE A 225 -12.40 0.25 2.69
C ILE A 225 -13.82 0.30 2.12
N GLN A 226 -14.01 1.13 1.10
CA GLN A 226 -15.27 1.21 0.36
C GLN A 226 -15.22 0.40 -0.93
N LYS A 227 -14.10 0.49 -1.67
CA LYS A 227 -13.88 -0.31 -2.88
C LYS A 227 -12.46 -0.84 -2.92
N ILE A 228 -12.31 -2.03 -3.48
CA ILE A 228 -11.03 -2.68 -3.72
C ILE A 228 -10.98 -3.21 -5.14
N GLY A 229 -9.86 -3.01 -5.81
CA GLY A 229 -9.57 -3.56 -7.12
C GLY A 229 -8.19 -4.19 -7.15
N ARG A 230 -8.05 -5.30 -7.88
CA ARG A 230 -6.78 -6.00 -8.09
C ARG A 230 -6.60 -6.30 -9.57
N THR A 231 -5.38 -6.13 -10.06
CA THR A 231 -4.96 -6.62 -11.38
C THR A 231 -3.53 -7.15 -11.34
N ILE A 232 -3.18 -8.05 -12.27
CA ILE A 232 -1.81 -8.50 -12.49
C ILE A 232 -1.24 -7.68 -13.65
N ALA A 233 -0.12 -7.01 -13.42
CA ALA A 233 0.48 -6.05 -14.31
C ALA A 233 1.95 -6.33 -14.55
N THR A 234 2.42 -5.94 -15.74
CA THR A 234 3.84 -5.98 -16.12
C THR A 234 4.22 -4.66 -16.80
N PRO A 235 5.33 -4.01 -16.42
CA PRO A 235 5.76 -2.77 -17.07
C PRO A 235 6.18 -3.04 -18.52
N THR A 236 5.72 -2.21 -19.46
CA THR A 236 6.01 -2.41 -20.91
C THR A 236 7.04 -1.45 -21.47
N ALA A 237 7.22 -0.27 -20.87
CA ALA A 237 8.20 0.70 -21.32
C ALA A 237 8.77 1.52 -20.16
N VAL A 238 9.97 2.05 -20.39
CA VAL A 238 10.65 2.96 -19.47
C VAL A 238 11.10 4.18 -20.26
N PRO A 239 10.70 5.41 -19.89
CA PRO A 239 11.00 6.63 -20.64
C PRO A 239 12.44 7.12 -20.41
N PHE A 240 13.43 6.23 -20.51
CA PHE A 240 14.84 6.57 -20.38
C PHE A 240 15.35 7.43 -21.55
N GLY A 241 14.75 7.32 -22.74
CA GLY A 241 15.10 8.18 -23.87
C GLY A 241 14.76 9.64 -23.61
N ALA A 242 13.59 9.91 -23.00
CA ALA A 242 13.13 11.26 -22.73
C ALA A 242 14.04 12.01 -21.73
N SER A 243 14.68 11.30 -20.80
CA SER A 243 15.62 11.94 -19.86
C SER A 243 16.91 12.42 -20.53
N LEU A 244 17.22 11.94 -21.74
CA LEU A 244 18.38 12.37 -22.54
C LEU A 244 18.07 13.52 -23.51
N ASP A 245 16.80 13.91 -23.64
CA ASP A 245 16.40 15.04 -24.46
C ASP A 245 16.95 16.35 -23.87
N TYR A 246 17.52 17.20 -24.72
CA TYR A 246 18.14 18.46 -24.34
C TYR A 246 17.55 19.62 -25.13
N THR A 247 17.17 20.68 -24.44
CA THR A 247 16.83 21.98 -25.03
C THR A 247 17.67 23.07 -24.38
N THR A 248 18.07 24.08 -25.17
CA THR A 248 18.86 25.23 -24.71
C THR A 248 18.02 26.28 -23.97
N ASP A 249 16.69 26.22 -24.07
CA ASP A 249 15.79 27.28 -23.59
C ASP A 249 15.70 27.36 -22.06
N THR A 250 15.98 26.26 -21.38
CA THR A 250 15.96 26.21 -19.91
C THR A 250 17.22 25.51 -19.39
N PRO A 251 17.90 26.06 -18.37
CA PRO A 251 19.13 25.46 -17.83
C PRO A 251 18.86 24.13 -17.10
N PHE A 252 17.61 23.86 -16.74
CA PHE A 252 17.17 22.62 -16.12
C PHE A 252 16.09 21.97 -16.99
N ASN A 253 16.17 20.66 -17.20
CA ASN A 253 15.15 19.90 -17.92
C ASN A 253 13.90 19.72 -17.04
N MET A 254 13.09 20.78 -16.89
CA MET A 254 11.93 20.77 -15.98
C MET A 254 10.75 19.93 -16.52
N SER A 255 10.64 19.79 -17.84
CA SER A 255 9.53 19.07 -18.48
C SER A 255 9.58 17.57 -18.17
N ASN A 256 10.77 16.97 -18.18
CA ASN A 256 10.97 15.54 -17.90
C ASN A 256 11.39 15.26 -16.43
N ALA A 257 11.76 16.28 -15.66
CA ALA A 257 12.16 16.14 -14.26
C ALA A 257 10.99 16.15 -13.26
N SER A 258 9.76 16.44 -13.66
CA SER A 258 8.64 16.56 -12.72
C SER A 258 7.81 15.28 -12.58
N GLN A 259 7.54 14.59 -13.68
CA GLN A 259 6.67 13.41 -13.72
C GLN A 259 7.22 12.33 -14.65
N ILE A 260 7.07 11.08 -14.24
CA ILE A 260 7.46 9.89 -15.00
C ILE A 260 6.20 9.07 -15.26
N SER A 261 5.90 8.81 -16.53
CA SER A 261 4.78 7.97 -16.95
C SER A 261 5.26 6.57 -17.31
N ILE A 262 4.71 5.55 -16.67
CA ILE A 262 5.03 4.15 -16.91
C ILE A 262 3.77 3.41 -17.37
N PRO A 263 3.75 2.86 -18.60
CA PRO A 263 2.69 1.98 -19.04
C PRO A 263 2.89 0.56 -18.50
N PHE A 264 1.79 -0.04 -18.08
CA PHE A 264 1.67 -1.43 -17.66
C PHE A 264 0.70 -2.14 -18.60
N SER A 265 1.07 -3.35 -19.02
CA SER A 265 0.11 -4.27 -19.62
C SER A 265 -0.44 -5.17 -18.52
N CYS A 266 -1.75 -5.14 -18.37
CA CYS A 266 -2.47 -5.80 -17.30
C CYS A 266 -3.29 -6.98 -17.85
N VAL A 267 -3.43 -8.03 -17.05
CA VAL A 267 -4.21 -9.21 -17.36
C VAL A 267 -5.20 -9.45 -16.24
N GLY A 268 -6.48 -9.40 -16.59
CA GLY A 268 -7.58 -9.59 -15.67
C GLY A 268 -7.75 -8.47 -14.65
N ALA A 269 -9.00 -8.23 -14.24
CA ALA A 269 -9.30 -7.30 -13.18
C ALA A 269 -10.41 -7.86 -12.29
N GLU A 270 -10.19 -7.79 -10.99
CA GLU A 270 -11.13 -8.23 -9.96
C GLU A 270 -11.53 -7.03 -9.13
N TYR A 271 -12.83 -6.87 -8.90
CA TYR A 271 -13.39 -5.73 -8.19
C TYR A 271 -14.30 -6.18 -7.06
N ASN A 272 -14.09 -5.62 -5.87
CA ASN A 272 -14.96 -5.77 -4.69
C ASN A 272 -15.29 -7.22 -4.29
N ASP A 273 -14.46 -8.18 -4.67
CA ASP A 273 -14.59 -9.55 -4.16
C ASP A 273 -14.05 -9.62 -2.72
N PRO A 274 -14.83 -10.10 -1.74
CA PRO A 274 -14.36 -10.29 -0.37
C PRO A 274 -13.09 -11.14 -0.24
N ILE A 275 -12.82 -12.04 -1.20
CA ILE A 275 -11.60 -12.84 -1.20
C ILE A 275 -10.33 -11.98 -1.32
N LEU A 276 -10.43 -10.79 -1.92
CA LEU A 276 -9.32 -9.86 -2.06
C LEU A 276 -8.76 -9.44 -0.70
N PHE A 277 -9.58 -9.39 0.35
CA PHE A 277 -9.10 -9.13 1.71
C PHE A 277 -8.24 -10.28 2.23
N ALA A 278 -8.58 -11.53 1.86
CA ALA A 278 -7.81 -12.71 2.24
C ALA A 278 -6.47 -12.73 1.52
N GLU A 279 -6.49 -12.54 0.21
CA GLU A 279 -5.31 -12.57 -0.62
C GLU A 279 -4.34 -11.44 -0.27
N PHE A 280 -4.86 -10.24 0.02
CA PHE A 280 -4.03 -9.12 0.48
C PHE A 280 -3.29 -9.47 1.79
N ASN A 281 -4.01 -10.01 2.77
CA ASN A 281 -3.43 -10.42 4.04
C ASN A 281 -2.45 -11.58 3.90
N LEU A 282 -2.77 -12.56 3.05
CA LEU A 282 -1.90 -13.70 2.76
C LEU A 282 -0.62 -13.22 2.08
N LEU A 283 -0.70 -12.27 1.16
CA LEU A 283 0.48 -11.69 0.50
C LEU A 283 1.40 -10.97 1.49
N VAL A 284 0.82 -10.22 2.44
CA VAL A 284 1.59 -9.58 3.52
C VAL A 284 2.25 -10.64 4.41
N ALA A 285 1.51 -11.68 4.81
CA ALA A 285 2.04 -12.78 5.60
C ALA A 285 3.09 -13.63 4.85
N ALA A 286 2.96 -13.74 3.53
CA ALA A 286 3.89 -14.46 2.68
C ALA A 286 5.25 -13.77 2.62
N HIS A 287 5.31 -12.45 2.82
CA HIS A 287 6.56 -11.67 2.92
C HIS A 287 7.06 -11.53 4.37
N ASN A 288 6.15 -11.30 5.30
CA ASN A 288 6.41 -11.18 6.72
C ASN A 288 5.66 -12.28 7.50
N VAL A 289 6.37 -13.34 7.89
CA VAL A 289 5.80 -14.49 8.61
C VAL A 289 5.22 -14.07 9.98
N ASP A 290 5.72 -12.99 10.57
CA ASP A 290 5.23 -12.49 11.86
C ASP A 290 3.85 -11.84 11.77
N MET A 291 3.35 -11.53 10.57
CA MET A 291 1.98 -11.06 10.37
C MET A 291 0.93 -12.19 10.44
N LEU A 292 1.38 -13.45 10.42
CA LEU A 292 0.53 -14.63 10.56
C LEU A 292 0.17 -14.88 12.04
N GLU A 293 -1.03 -15.37 12.31
CA GLU A 293 -1.41 -15.83 13.66
C GLU A 293 -0.77 -17.18 13.95
N PRO A 294 -0.20 -17.41 15.15
CA PRO A 294 -0.31 -16.60 16.39
C PRO A 294 0.83 -15.59 16.61
N ASN A 295 1.82 -15.53 15.73
CA ASN A 295 3.04 -14.73 15.95
C ASN A 295 2.72 -13.23 16.06
N ARG A 296 1.79 -12.73 15.24
CA ARG A 296 1.40 -11.31 15.20
C ARG A 296 1.07 -10.74 16.57
N VAL A 297 0.28 -11.45 17.37
CA VAL A 297 -0.16 -10.99 18.69
C VAL A 297 1.02 -10.90 19.68
N LYS A 298 2.07 -11.68 19.45
CA LYS A 298 3.27 -11.72 20.31
C LYS A 298 4.32 -10.71 19.91
N THR A 299 4.51 -10.46 18.61
CA THR A 299 5.64 -9.67 18.08
C THR A 299 5.24 -8.29 17.57
N MET A 300 3.96 -8.08 17.24
CA MET A 300 3.49 -6.86 16.57
C MET A 300 2.30 -6.24 17.31
N ARG A 301 2.18 -4.92 17.20
CA ARG A 301 1.08 -4.13 17.77
C ARG A 301 0.37 -3.36 16.65
N LYS A 302 -0.97 -3.32 16.71
CA LYS A 302 -1.79 -2.45 15.87
C LYS A 302 -1.55 -1.00 16.27
N ILE A 303 -1.31 -0.13 15.30
CA ILE A 303 -1.26 1.32 15.50
C ILE A 303 -2.70 1.84 15.60
N GLU A 304 -2.99 2.56 16.67
CA GLU A 304 -4.32 3.17 16.84
C GLU A 304 -4.49 4.38 15.93
N ALA A 305 -5.75 4.72 15.60
CA ALA A 305 -6.06 5.77 14.62
C ALA A 305 -5.45 7.14 14.99
N GLU A 306 -5.36 7.45 16.28
CA GLU A 306 -4.76 8.68 16.81
C GLU A 306 -3.24 8.70 16.65
N GLU A 307 -2.61 7.53 16.63
CA GLU A 307 -1.16 7.36 16.54
C GLU A 307 -0.65 7.30 15.10
N LEU A 308 -1.53 7.05 14.12
CA LEU A 308 -1.16 6.90 12.70
C LEU A 308 -0.37 8.09 12.14
N ALA A 309 -0.63 9.30 12.62
CA ALA A 309 0.10 10.48 12.19
C ALA A 309 1.57 10.47 12.64
N TYR A 310 1.86 9.90 13.80
CA TYR A 310 3.21 9.79 14.35
C TYR A 310 4.02 8.69 13.68
N PHE A 311 3.36 7.59 13.31
CA PHE A 311 3.99 6.45 12.62
C PHE A 311 3.96 6.56 11.09
N ASN A 312 3.96 7.79 10.55
CA ASN A 312 3.94 7.97 9.10
C ASN A 312 5.18 7.32 8.44
N TYR A 313 4.96 6.65 7.31
CA TYR A 313 5.94 5.79 6.60
C TYR A 313 6.35 4.49 7.30
N TYR A 314 5.84 4.22 8.51
CA TYR A 314 6.07 2.96 9.21
C TYR A 314 4.82 2.09 9.20
N GLY A 315 5.03 0.77 9.17
CA GLY A 315 3.99 -0.22 9.37
C GLY A 315 3.65 -1.06 8.16
N PHE A 316 3.16 -2.26 8.48
CA PHE A 316 2.70 -3.26 7.54
C PHE A 316 1.17 -3.19 7.45
N PRO A 317 0.60 -3.03 6.25
CA PRO A 317 -0.84 -2.94 6.09
C PRO A 317 -1.49 -4.32 6.28
N ARG A 318 -2.69 -4.34 6.84
CA ARG A 318 -3.55 -5.52 6.97
C ARG A 318 -5.01 -5.08 6.84
N ILE A 319 -5.84 -5.92 6.26
CA ILE A 319 -7.28 -5.66 6.15
C ILE A 319 -8.02 -6.54 7.15
N ASN A 320 -8.89 -5.97 7.97
CA ASN A 320 -9.78 -6.75 8.81
C ASN A 320 -10.96 -7.27 7.97
N PHE A 321 -11.15 -8.59 7.95
CA PHE A 321 -12.19 -9.25 7.15
C PHE A 321 -13.61 -8.85 7.52
N MET A 322 -13.88 -8.59 8.80
CA MET A 322 -15.25 -8.37 9.29
C MET A 322 -15.65 -6.91 9.23
N THR A 323 -14.70 -6.00 9.49
CA THR A 323 -14.96 -4.56 9.56
C THR A 323 -14.55 -3.81 8.29
N ALA A 324 -13.82 -4.46 7.38
CA ALA A 324 -13.16 -3.83 6.24
C ALA A 324 -12.27 -2.63 6.64
N GLU A 325 -11.76 -2.64 7.87
CA GLU A 325 -10.82 -1.64 8.37
C GLU A 325 -9.42 -1.91 7.83
N LEU A 326 -8.76 -0.87 7.31
CA LEU A 326 -7.35 -0.92 6.95
C LEU A 326 -6.51 -0.66 8.20
N GLU A 327 -5.90 -1.71 8.73
CA GLU A 327 -5.07 -1.70 9.94
C GLU A 327 -3.59 -1.62 9.58
N TRP A 328 -2.80 -1.00 10.46
CA TRP A 328 -1.35 -0.90 10.32
C TRP A 328 -0.69 -1.53 11.54
N TYR A 329 0.32 -2.38 11.30
CA TYR A 329 1.05 -3.10 12.35
C TYR A 329 2.53 -2.75 12.33
N VAL A 330 3.12 -2.58 13.52
CA VAL A 330 4.56 -2.36 13.71
C VAL A 330 5.09 -3.34 14.75
N TYR A 331 6.37 -3.69 14.69
CA TYR A 331 6.99 -4.53 15.72
C TYR A 331 6.98 -3.82 17.07
N ILE A 332 6.75 -4.55 18.16
CA ILE A 332 6.67 -3.97 19.51
C ILE A 332 7.98 -3.23 19.86
N ALA A 333 9.12 -3.79 19.48
CA ALA A 333 10.43 -3.16 19.72
C ALA A 333 10.59 -1.84 18.95
N GLU A 334 10.19 -1.79 17.69
CA GLU A 334 10.24 -0.58 16.86
C GLU A 334 9.26 0.48 17.36
N TYR A 335 8.06 0.06 17.76
CA TYR A 335 7.05 0.93 18.33
C TYR A 335 7.57 1.63 19.60
N GLN A 336 8.19 0.88 20.51
CA GLN A 336 8.81 1.44 21.72
C GLN A 336 9.98 2.37 21.39
N ALA A 337 10.85 1.98 20.45
CA ALA A 337 11.97 2.82 20.03
C ALA A 337 11.49 4.16 19.44
N HIS A 338 10.42 4.13 18.64
CA HIS A 338 9.87 5.34 18.03
C HIS A 338 9.19 6.24 19.06
N LEU A 339 8.44 5.68 20.01
CA LEU A 339 7.87 6.44 21.12
C LEU A 339 8.94 7.09 22.00
N ASN A 340 10.03 6.38 22.29
CA ASN A 340 11.15 6.95 23.05
C ASN A 340 11.80 8.11 22.27
N ALA A 341 12.02 7.95 20.96
CA ALA A 341 12.54 9.02 20.11
C ALA A 341 11.60 10.25 20.06
N LEU A 342 10.29 10.04 20.05
CA LEU A 342 9.30 11.12 20.13
C LEU A 342 9.31 11.81 21.50
N ALA A 343 9.44 11.05 22.59
CA ALA A 343 9.57 11.60 23.94
C ALA A 343 10.84 12.44 24.09
N GLU A 344 11.97 11.98 23.55
CA GLU A 344 13.24 12.71 23.52
C GLU A 344 13.14 13.98 22.67
N THR A 345 12.49 13.91 21.50
CA THR A 345 12.27 15.08 20.63
C THR A 345 11.32 16.10 21.29
N GLY A 346 10.29 15.61 21.98
CA GLY A 346 9.40 16.43 22.81
C GLY A 346 10.14 17.12 23.96
N GLN A 347 11.06 16.42 24.64
CA GLN A 347 11.92 17.02 25.66
C GLN A 347 12.90 18.05 25.09
N GLN A 348 13.47 17.79 23.90
CA GLN A 348 14.39 18.74 23.23
C GLN A 348 13.71 20.05 22.80
N LEU A 349 12.42 20.01 22.47
CA LEU A 349 11.63 21.22 22.20
C LEU A 349 11.39 22.05 23.47
N TYR A 350 11.34 21.42 24.65
CA TYR A 350 11.29 22.12 25.95
C TYR A 350 12.66 22.66 26.39
N THR A 351 13.76 22.11 25.88
CA THR A 351 15.13 22.52 26.23
C THR A 351 15.83 23.32 25.13
N LYS A 352 15.11 24.07 24.28
CA LYS A 352 15.76 25.09 23.45
C LYS A 352 15.95 26.37 24.27
N PRO A 353 17.19 26.81 24.53
CA PRO A 353 17.48 27.89 25.47
C PRO A 353 17.24 29.26 24.84
N GLY A 354 16.36 30.04 25.44
CA GLY A 354 16.08 31.40 24.95
C GLY A 354 14.86 32.06 25.57
N ALA A 355 14.68 32.01 26.89
CA ALA A 355 13.83 32.96 27.59
C ALA A 355 14.36 33.12 29.02
N THR A 356 15.04 34.24 29.23
CA THR A 356 15.41 34.76 30.55
C THR A 356 14.21 34.83 31.48
N ASP A 357 14.46 34.38 32.71
CA ASP A 357 13.72 34.62 33.95
C ASP A 357 12.59 35.65 33.88
N SER A 358 11.35 35.21 34.09
CA SER A 358 10.43 35.89 35.02
C SER A 358 9.21 35.03 35.34
N ALA A 359 9.03 34.84 36.65
CA ALA A 359 7.89 34.37 37.42
C ALA A 359 6.51 34.23 36.74
N GLY A 360 5.87 33.07 36.98
CA GLY A 360 4.46 32.99 37.40
C GLY A 360 3.49 32.32 36.43
N GLY A 361 2.81 31.26 36.90
CA GLY A 361 1.42 30.96 36.47
C GLY A 361 1.13 29.56 35.92
N GLY A 362 0.78 28.65 36.83
CA GLY A 362 0.06 27.37 36.69
C GLY A 362 -0.42 26.87 35.32
N MET A 363 0.16 25.75 34.86
CA MET A 363 -0.51 24.66 34.15
C MET A 363 0.49 23.49 34.06
N SER A 364 0.55 22.60 35.05
CA SER A 364 1.35 21.37 34.97
C SER A 364 0.73 20.15 35.65
N THR A 365 -0.49 20.24 36.17
CA THR A 365 -1.05 19.16 37.00
C THR A 365 -1.61 17.98 36.21
N ASP A 366 -1.97 18.15 34.93
CA ASP A 366 -2.65 17.11 34.14
C ASP A 366 -1.68 16.16 33.41
N LEU A 367 -0.51 16.64 32.99
CA LEU A 367 0.48 15.78 32.32
C LEU A 367 1.29 14.94 33.34
N ASP A 368 1.61 15.52 34.50
CA ASP A 368 2.28 14.82 35.60
C ASP A 368 1.38 13.76 36.24
N THR A 369 0.06 13.93 36.22
CA THR A 369 -0.89 12.90 36.65
C THR A 369 -1.00 11.77 35.63
N LEU A 370 -1.02 12.05 34.33
CA LEU A 370 -1.02 11.03 33.28
C LEU A 370 0.26 10.18 33.25
N LEU A 371 1.42 10.80 33.47
CA LEU A 371 2.70 10.09 33.56
C LEU A 371 2.79 9.21 34.81
N LYS A 372 2.24 9.66 35.95
CA LYS A 372 2.17 8.85 37.18
C LYS A 372 1.19 7.67 37.04
N MET A 373 0.04 7.88 36.41
CA MET A 373 -0.94 6.81 36.14
C MET A 373 -0.36 5.70 35.25
N ASN A 374 0.44 6.05 34.23
CA ASN A 374 1.10 5.06 33.38
C ASN A 374 2.21 4.30 34.13
N SER A 375 2.95 4.95 35.02
CA SER A 375 4.01 4.27 35.79
C SER A 375 3.44 3.24 36.79
N GLU A 376 2.28 3.51 37.39
CA GLU A 376 1.63 2.58 38.33
C GLU A 376 1.02 1.37 37.60
N GLN A 377 0.48 1.56 36.39
CA GLN A 377 -0.02 0.46 35.55
C GLN A 377 1.12 -0.46 35.07
N ILE A 378 2.28 0.12 34.74
CA ILE A 378 3.48 -0.64 34.37
C ILE A 378 4.00 -1.45 35.57
N ASP A 379 3.97 -0.89 36.78
CA ASP A 379 4.40 -1.59 38.02
C ASP A 379 3.43 -2.72 38.44
N GLN A 380 2.12 -2.57 38.20
CA GLN A 380 1.13 -3.61 38.45
C GLN A 380 1.26 -4.80 37.49
N ILE A 381 1.64 -4.55 36.23
CA ILE A 381 1.91 -5.60 35.24
C ILE A 381 3.24 -6.32 35.57
N ALA A 382 4.23 -5.62 36.11
CA ALA A 382 5.50 -6.20 36.54
C ALA A 382 5.40 -7.08 37.81
N ARG A 383 4.36 -6.91 38.63
CA ARG A 383 4.18 -7.64 39.91
C ARG A 383 3.11 -8.73 39.89
N GLY A 384 2.92 -9.39 38.74
CA GLY A 384 1.93 -10.47 38.56
C GLY A 384 1.80 -11.41 39.76
N THR A 385 0.75 -11.20 40.56
CA THR A 385 0.27 -12.12 41.59
C THR A 385 -1.25 -12.20 41.53
N ASN A 386 -1.72 -13.42 41.30
CA ASN A 386 -3.12 -13.81 41.26
C ASN A 386 -3.87 -13.42 42.55
N SER A 387 -5.01 -12.75 42.42
CA SER A 387 -6.13 -12.98 43.34
C SER A 387 -7.47 -12.63 42.68
N THR A 388 -8.27 -13.67 42.45
CA THR A 388 -9.71 -13.63 42.17
C THR A 388 -10.46 -12.89 43.28
N PRO A 389 -11.50 -12.08 42.98
CA PRO A 389 -12.48 -11.70 43.98
C PRO A 389 -13.63 -12.72 44.00
N THR A 390 -13.83 -13.32 45.17
CA THR A 390 -15.00 -14.11 45.55
C THR A 390 -16.05 -13.15 46.12
N THR A 391 -17.31 -13.39 45.75
CA THR A 391 -18.59 -12.79 46.23
C THR A 391 -18.81 -11.29 46.07
#